data_AF-A0AAV7VPJ4-F1
#
_entry.id   AF-A0AAV7VPJ4-F1
#
_cell.length_a   1.000
_cell.length_b   1.000
_cell.length_c   1.000
_cell.angle_alpha   90.00
_cell.angle_beta   90.00
_cell.angle_gamma   90.00
#
_symmetry.space_group_name_H-M   'P 1'
#
loop_
_entity.id
_entity.type
_entity.pdbx_description
1 polymer ?
#
loop_
_entity_poly.entity_id
_entity_poly.type
_entity_poly.pdbx_seq_one_letter_code
_entity_poly.pdbx_strand_id
1 'polypeptide(L)'
;MSWDYTGTQQLLHSMDDLSLAPARSEANVLNAETVSPSPSLHLIYQTITAQHKQTQRDSKKARVATKQLQVAVSKVAKTCSEIGERIAAIECRADVLESDLGAVTKQAAMHETQLSDIQWKVEDFENRQHRNNLRLIGIQEGIVGLARNNAPIQDTLDKIAAMKAKITQLYLDQDIIKAQTRRQECYEFSERVGKVLAYKTRQKAARSAILAIKDRLGQVVCGDASVLQVFKEYYSVLYQQENLFSDDRDKRITQYLSDIPCPKLTQDEDCQLTAPIELDEIISALTA
;
A
#
# COMPACT_ATOMS: atom_id res chain seq x y z
N MET A 1 -13.82 -25.92 13.44
CA MET A 1 -13.28 -26.80 14.49
C MET A 1 -12.40 -25.95 15.38
N SER A 2 -12.97 -25.52 16.50
CA SER A 2 -12.27 -24.86 17.60
C SER A 2 -11.56 -25.92 18.42
N TRP A 3 -10.29 -25.70 18.76
CA TRP A 3 -9.69 -26.22 19.97
C TRP A 3 -8.83 -25.11 20.58
N ASP A 4 -9.34 -24.64 21.71
CA ASP A 4 -8.78 -23.60 22.57
C ASP A 4 -7.48 -24.08 23.23
N TYR A 5 -6.47 -23.21 23.22
CA TYR A 5 -5.25 -23.39 24.01
C TYR A 5 -5.34 -22.52 25.26
N THR A 6 -5.92 -23.08 26.33
CA THR A 6 -5.94 -22.47 27.67
C THR A 6 -4.75 -22.92 28.50
N GLY A 7 -4.06 -21.97 29.12
CA GLY A 7 -3.03 -22.19 30.15
C GLY A 7 -1.61 -22.03 29.61
N THR A 8 -0.73 -21.18 30.12
CA THR A 8 -0.62 -20.55 31.44
C THR A 8 0.26 -19.29 31.30
N GLN A 9 -0.27 -18.11 31.62
CA GLN A 9 0.54 -16.98 32.07
C GLN A 9 -0.21 -16.28 33.20
N GLN A 10 0.32 -16.38 34.41
CA GLN A 10 0.23 -15.37 35.46
C GLN A 10 1.03 -15.87 36.65
N LEU A 11 2.14 -15.20 36.94
CA LEU A 11 2.61 -14.85 38.30
C LEU A 11 4.01 -14.23 38.17
N LEU A 12 4.03 -12.95 37.84
CA LEU A 12 5.13 -12.07 38.24
C LEU A 12 4.51 -10.71 38.48
N HIS A 13 4.23 -10.39 39.75
CA HIS A 13 4.35 -9.07 40.40
C HIS A 13 3.73 -9.18 41.81
N SER A 14 4.34 -8.43 42.75
CA SER A 14 3.99 -8.28 44.18
C SER A 14 4.65 -9.25 45.17
N MET A 15 5.90 -8.97 45.52
CA MET A 15 6.40 -9.09 46.90
C MET A 15 7.49 -8.04 47.16
N ASP A 16 7.07 -6.77 47.20
CA ASP A 16 7.77 -5.69 47.90
C ASP A 16 6.72 -5.06 48.80
N ASP A 17 6.67 -5.52 50.06
CA ASP A 17 6.24 -4.75 51.24
C ASP A 17 6.06 -5.74 52.39
N LEU A 18 7.00 -5.74 53.33
CA LEU A 18 6.75 -6.06 54.74
C LEU A 18 7.90 -5.45 55.56
N SER A 19 7.70 -4.18 55.93
CA SER A 19 8.40 -3.56 57.04
C SER A 19 8.02 -4.28 58.34
N LEU A 20 8.98 -4.88 59.04
CA LEU A 20 8.84 -5.17 60.46
C LEU A 20 9.81 -4.29 61.26
N ALA A 21 9.20 -3.44 62.09
CA ALA A 21 9.83 -2.63 63.12
C ALA A 21 10.43 -3.50 64.26
N PRO A 22 11.29 -2.94 65.13
CA PRO A 22 12.18 -3.70 65.99
C PRO A 22 11.51 -4.10 67.32
N ALA A 23 11.57 -5.37 67.68
CA ALA A 23 11.24 -5.84 69.03
C ALA A 23 12.48 -5.72 69.93
N ARG A 24 12.41 -4.82 70.91
CA ARG A 24 13.24 -4.85 72.12
C ARG A 24 12.92 -6.13 72.90
N SER A 25 13.94 -6.90 73.25
CA SER A 25 13.91 -7.72 74.48
C SER A 25 15.33 -7.93 74.99
N GLU A 26 15.60 -7.20 76.07
CA GLU A 26 16.24 -7.66 77.30
C GLU A 26 17.69 -8.18 77.25
N ALA A 27 18.51 -7.47 78.02
CA ALA A 27 19.81 -7.87 78.48
C ALA A 27 19.77 -9.25 79.15
N ASN A 28 20.71 -10.11 78.78
CA ASN A 28 21.29 -11.00 79.77
C ASN A 28 22.79 -11.15 79.53
N VAL A 29 23.54 -10.63 80.50
CA VAL A 29 24.98 -10.77 80.63
C VAL A 29 25.24 -12.16 81.16
N LEU A 30 25.82 -13.06 80.35
CA LEU A 30 26.57 -14.21 80.87
C LEU A 30 27.75 -14.53 79.95
N ASN A 31 28.92 -14.23 80.51
CA ASN A 31 30.20 -14.93 80.40
C ASN A 31 30.88 -15.07 79.02
N ALA A 32 32.02 -14.39 78.96
CA ALA A 32 33.13 -14.70 78.09
C ALA A 32 33.60 -16.15 78.33
N GLU A 33 33.60 -16.95 77.26
CA GLU A 33 34.61 -17.97 77.04
C GLU A 33 35.19 -17.75 75.64
N THR A 34 36.42 -17.23 75.63
CA THR A 34 37.29 -17.16 74.46
C THR A 34 37.75 -18.57 74.10
N VAL A 35 36.92 -19.30 73.35
CA VAL A 35 37.35 -20.52 72.66
C VAL A 35 38.11 -20.08 71.42
N SER A 36 39.44 -20.19 71.49
CA SER A 36 40.32 -20.08 70.32
C SER A 36 39.84 -21.07 69.25
N PRO A 37 39.43 -20.61 68.05
CA PRO A 37 38.98 -21.53 67.01
C PRO A 37 40.15 -22.41 66.60
N SER A 38 39.91 -23.73 66.57
CA SER A 38 40.87 -24.70 66.03
C SER A 38 41.38 -24.19 64.66
N PRO A 39 42.70 -24.18 64.40
CA PRO A 39 43.30 -23.61 63.18
C PRO A 39 42.67 -24.12 61.88
N SER A 40 42.10 -25.32 61.89
CA SER A 40 41.41 -25.94 60.76
C SER A 40 40.07 -25.27 60.41
N LEU A 41 39.26 -24.87 61.39
CA LEU A 41 37.96 -24.23 61.15
C LEU A 41 38.09 -22.81 60.63
N HIS A 42 39.10 -22.06 61.09
CA HIS A 42 39.38 -20.73 60.59
C HIS A 42 39.80 -20.75 59.11
N LEU A 43 40.64 -21.72 58.73
CA LEU A 43 41.06 -21.92 57.33
C LEU A 43 39.89 -22.30 56.42
N ILE A 44 38.99 -23.16 56.90
CA ILE A 44 37.74 -23.54 56.20
C ILE A 44 36.84 -22.31 56.01
N TYR A 45 36.67 -21.48 57.04
CA TYR A 45 35.86 -20.26 56.93
C TYR A 45 36.45 -19.23 55.95
N GLN A 46 37.78 -19.05 55.95
CA GLN A 46 38.46 -18.17 54.99
C GLN A 46 38.34 -18.68 53.55
N THR A 47 38.45 -20.00 53.32
CA THR A 47 38.28 -20.58 51.98
C THR A 47 36.83 -20.47 51.49
N ILE A 48 35.84 -20.72 52.35
CA ILE A 48 34.42 -20.54 52.01
C ILE A 48 34.10 -19.08 51.66
N THR A 49 34.59 -18.12 52.44
CA THR A 49 34.35 -16.69 52.16
C THR A 49 35.06 -16.22 50.88
N ALA A 50 36.25 -16.74 50.58
CA ALA A 50 36.94 -16.51 49.31
C ALA A 50 36.17 -17.10 48.11
N GLN A 51 35.69 -18.35 48.23
CA GLN A 51 34.85 -19.00 47.21
C GLN A 51 33.51 -18.26 47.01
N HIS A 52 32.89 -17.77 48.09
CA HIS A 52 31.66 -16.98 48.01
C HIS A 52 31.88 -15.64 47.30
N LYS A 53 33.00 -14.94 47.58
CA LYS A 53 33.36 -13.71 46.87
C LYS A 53 33.64 -13.95 45.38
N GLN A 54 34.28 -15.07 45.05
CA GLN A 54 34.57 -15.44 43.67
C GLN A 54 33.29 -15.77 42.89
N THR A 55 32.41 -16.61 43.45
CA THR A 55 31.11 -16.93 42.85
C THR A 55 30.21 -15.70 42.68
N GLN A 56 30.25 -14.73 43.60
CA GLN A 56 29.57 -13.45 43.40
C GLN A 56 30.12 -12.62 42.23
N ARG A 57 31.44 -12.61 42.02
CA ARG A 57 32.05 -11.93 40.87
C ARG A 57 31.65 -12.60 39.56
N ASP A 58 31.66 -13.93 39.53
CA ASP A 58 31.30 -14.70 38.34
C ASP A 58 29.80 -14.58 38.04
N SER A 59 28.94 -14.57 39.06
CA SER A 59 27.50 -14.26 38.93
C SER A 59 27.25 -12.87 38.36
N LYS A 60 27.98 -11.84 38.81
CA LYS A 60 27.87 -10.48 38.24
C LYS A 60 28.28 -10.44 36.77
N LYS A 61 29.38 -11.11 36.40
CA LYS A 61 29.81 -11.23 35.00
C LYS A 61 28.76 -11.95 34.15
N ALA A 62 28.19 -13.05 34.64
CA ALA A 62 27.11 -13.78 33.98
C ALA A 62 25.84 -12.92 33.80
N ARG A 63 25.47 -12.07 34.76
CA ARG A 63 24.34 -11.13 34.63
C ARG A 63 24.56 -10.07 33.55
N VAL A 64 25.81 -9.61 33.36
CA VAL A 64 26.13 -8.66 32.29
C VAL A 64 26.06 -9.36 30.93
N ALA A 65 26.64 -10.55 30.80
CA ALA A 65 26.62 -11.33 29.57
C ALA A 65 25.18 -11.71 29.14
N THR A 66 24.33 -12.11 30.09
CA THR A 66 22.91 -12.41 29.84
C THR A 66 22.13 -11.20 29.35
N LYS A 67 22.35 -10.01 29.93
CA LYS A 67 21.74 -8.76 29.42
C LYS A 67 22.19 -8.43 28.00
N GLN A 68 23.49 -8.58 27.70
CA GLN A 68 24.01 -8.36 26.35
C GLN A 68 23.40 -9.35 25.34
N LEU A 69 23.28 -10.62 25.71
CA LEU A 69 22.61 -11.63 24.89
C LEU A 69 21.12 -11.30 24.69
N GLN A 70 20.43 -10.83 25.72
CA GLN A 70 19.01 -10.44 25.60
C GLN A 70 18.81 -9.29 24.61
N VAL A 71 19.70 -8.28 24.63
CA VAL A 71 19.67 -7.20 23.63
C VAL A 71 19.95 -7.75 22.23
N ALA A 72 20.96 -8.60 22.06
CA ALA A 72 21.26 -9.21 20.78
C ALA A 72 20.09 -10.03 20.22
N VAL A 73 19.45 -10.85 21.06
CA VAL A 73 18.26 -11.64 20.71
C VAL A 73 17.09 -10.73 20.31
N SER A 74 16.86 -9.63 21.02
CA SER A 74 15.80 -8.67 20.66
C SER A 74 16.04 -8.03 19.30
N LYS A 75 17.30 -7.72 18.97
CA LYS A 75 17.68 -7.18 17.66
C LYS A 75 17.46 -8.20 16.55
N VAL A 76 17.88 -9.45 16.76
CA VAL A 76 17.67 -10.54 15.81
C VAL A 76 16.18 -10.79 15.59
N ALA A 77 15.38 -10.85 16.66
CA ALA A 77 13.93 -11.03 16.57
C ALA A 77 13.27 -9.94 15.72
N LYS A 78 13.68 -8.68 15.90
CA LYS A 78 13.19 -7.57 15.07
C LYS A 78 13.55 -7.76 13.60
N THR A 79 14.80 -8.08 13.30
CA THR A 79 15.23 -8.31 11.90
C THR A 79 14.54 -9.52 11.26
N CYS A 80 14.28 -10.58 12.01
CA CYS A 80 13.51 -11.73 11.53
C CYS A 80 12.07 -11.36 11.21
N SER A 81 11.44 -10.50 12.02
CA SER A 81 10.08 -9.98 11.74
C SER A 81 10.06 -9.16 10.45
N GLU A 82 10.99 -8.24 10.27
CA GLU A 82 11.10 -7.41 9.06
C GLU A 82 11.36 -8.26 7.80
N ILE A 83 12.19 -9.30 7.91
CA ILE A 83 12.43 -10.24 6.81
C ILE A 83 11.16 -11.04 6.51
N GLY A 84 10.42 -11.49 7.54
CA GLY A 84 9.15 -12.20 7.38
C GLY A 84 8.12 -11.37 6.60
N GLU A 85 7.98 -10.09 6.92
CA GLU A 85 7.09 -9.17 6.20
C GLU A 85 7.52 -9.00 4.73
N ARG A 86 8.82 -8.88 4.47
CA ARG A 86 9.35 -8.77 3.11
C ARG A 86 9.12 -10.04 2.29
N ILE A 87 9.28 -11.22 2.90
CA ILE A 87 9.03 -12.50 2.24
C ILE A 87 7.56 -12.61 1.87
N ALA A 88 6.64 -12.34 2.81
CA ALA A 88 5.20 -12.38 2.54
C ALA A 88 4.79 -11.40 1.40
N ALA A 89 5.40 -10.21 1.34
CA ALA A 89 5.17 -9.27 0.25
C ALA A 89 5.69 -9.78 -1.10
N ILE A 90 6.84 -10.46 -1.12
CA ILE A 90 7.42 -11.06 -2.33
C ILE A 90 6.57 -12.22 -2.81
N GLU A 91 6.10 -13.09 -1.92
CA GLU A 91 5.21 -14.21 -2.24
C GLU A 91 3.91 -13.73 -2.88
N CYS A 92 3.25 -12.73 -2.27
CA CYS A 92 2.05 -12.11 -2.84
C CYS A 92 2.31 -11.52 -4.23
N ARG A 93 3.48 -10.90 -4.47
CA ARG A 93 3.84 -10.39 -5.80
C ARG A 93 4.08 -11.51 -6.81
N ALA A 94 4.67 -12.63 -6.38
CA ALA A 94 4.89 -13.78 -7.24
C ALA A 94 3.56 -14.39 -7.69
N ASP A 95 2.60 -14.56 -6.78
CA ASP A 95 1.28 -15.10 -7.09
C ASP A 95 0.54 -14.26 -8.16
N VAL A 96 0.60 -12.92 -8.04
CA VAL A 96 0.01 -12.01 -9.03
C VAL A 96 0.69 -12.15 -10.40
N LEU A 97 2.02 -12.18 -10.42
CA LEU A 97 2.78 -12.32 -11.67
C LEU A 97 2.53 -13.68 -12.35
N GLU A 98 2.40 -14.76 -11.59
CA GLU A 98 2.05 -16.07 -12.12
C GLU A 98 0.64 -16.09 -12.74
N SER A 99 -0.33 -15.45 -12.08
CA SER A 99 -1.68 -15.28 -12.64
C SER A 99 -1.66 -14.48 -13.94
N ASP A 100 -0.93 -13.37 -13.99
CA ASP A 100 -0.82 -12.51 -15.17
C ASP A 100 -0.13 -13.25 -16.33
N LEU A 101 0.96 -13.99 -16.05
CA LEU A 101 1.62 -14.83 -17.04
C LEU A 101 0.66 -15.91 -17.58
N GLY A 102 -0.14 -16.52 -16.70
CA GLY A 102 -1.18 -17.47 -17.09
C GLY A 102 -2.27 -16.86 -17.99
N ALA A 103 -2.60 -15.58 -17.81
CA ALA A 103 -3.54 -14.88 -18.68
C ALA A 103 -2.92 -14.56 -20.06
N VAL A 104 -1.69 -14.06 -20.08
CA VAL A 104 -0.98 -13.71 -21.33
C VAL A 104 -0.73 -14.95 -22.18
N THR A 105 -0.31 -16.07 -21.58
CA THR A 105 -0.10 -17.33 -22.30
C THR A 105 -1.38 -17.85 -22.95
N LYS A 106 -2.53 -17.76 -22.25
CA LYS A 106 -3.84 -18.11 -22.84
C LYS A 106 -4.19 -17.20 -24.02
N GLN A 107 -3.95 -15.90 -23.92
CA GLN A 107 -4.18 -14.97 -25.03
C GLN A 107 -3.30 -15.26 -26.24
N ALA A 108 -2.01 -15.55 -26.01
CA ALA A 108 -1.09 -15.93 -27.07
C ALA A 108 -1.58 -17.19 -27.82
N ALA A 109 -1.97 -18.23 -27.08
CA ALA A 109 -2.53 -19.44 -27.68
C ALA A 109 -3.81 -19.16 -28.49
N MET A 110 -4.70 -18.29 -27.99
CA MET A 110 -5.89 -17.88 -28.76
C MET A 110 -5.51 -17.17 -30.06
N HIS A 111 -4.55 -16.26 -30.04
CA HIS A 111 -4.11 -15.57 -31.25
C HIS A 111 -3.41 -16.50 -32.24
N GLU A 112 -2.64 -17.48 -31.77
CA GLU A 112 -2.05 -18.52 -32.64
C GLU A 112 -3.13 -19.33 -33.36
N THR A 113 -4.19 -19.74 -32.67
CA THR A 113 -5.32 -20.44 -33.31
C THR A 113 -6.03 -19.56 -34.35
N GLN A 114 -6.24 -18.28 -34.04
CA GLN A 114 -6.86 -17.34 -34.98
C GLN A 114 -6.00 -17.10 -36.22
N LEU A 115 -4.68 -16.99 -36.06
CA LEU A 115 -3.75 -16.84 -37.17
C LEU A 115 -3.77 -18.09 -38.07
N SER A 116 -3.79 -19.28 -37.48
CA SER A 116 -3.90 -20.54 -38.22
C SER A 116 -5.20 -20.61 -39.03
N ASP A 117 -6.33 -20.24 -38.42
CA ASP A 117 -7.63 -20.19 -39.10
C ASP A 117 -7.65 -19.20 -40.27
N ILE A 118 -7.05 -18.02 -40.08
CA ILE A 118 -6.95 -17.00 -41.13
C ILE A 118 -6.04 -17.47 -42.26
N GLN A 119 -4.89 -18.06 -41.93
CA GLN A 119 -3.97 -18.64 -42.92
C GLN A 119 -4.68 -19.69 -43.79
N TRP A 120 -5.43 -20.61 -43.17
CA TRP A 120 -6.20 -21.62 -43.91
C TRP A 120 -7.24 -20.99 -44.84
N LYS A 121 -7.95 -19.94 -44.39
CA LYS A 121 -8.93 -19.23 -45.23
C LYS A 121 -8.28 -18.53 -46.41
N VAL A 122 -7.12 -17.91 -46.20
CA VAL A 122 -6.36 -17.25 -47.28
C VAL A 122 -5.94 -18.28 -48.32
N GLU A 123 -5.39 -19.42 -47.88
CA GLU A 123 -4.99 -20.50 -48.78
C GLU A 123 -6.18 -21.07 -49.57
N ASP A 124 -7.35 -21.26 -48.95
CA ASP A 124 -8.56 -21.68 -49.66
C ASP A 124 -9.01 -20.63 -50.69
N PHE A 125 -8.96 -19.33 -50.37
CA PHE A 125 -9.31 -18.28 -51.31
C PHE A 125 -8.34 -18.20 -52.50
N GLU A 126 -7.04 -18.32 -52.26
CA GLU A 126 -6.02 -18.36 -53.31
C GLU A 126 -6.25 -19.58 -54.21
N ASN A 127 -6.50 -20.75 -53.63
CA ASN A 127 -6.82 -21.96 -54.38
C ASN A 127 -8.10 -21.83 -55.22
N ARG A 128 -9.12 -21.11 -54.74
CA ARG A 128 -10.33 -20.81 -55.53
C ARG A 128 -10.05 -19.81 -56.65
N GLN A 129 -9.26 -18.77 -56.40
CA GLN A 129 -8.84 -17.80 -57.41
C GLN A 129 -8.04 -18.46 -58.53
N HIS A 130 -7.07 -19.32 -58.19
CA HIS A 130 -6.30 -20.07 -59.19
C HIS A 130 -7.17 -20.97 -60.06
N ARG A 131 -8.17 -21.64 -59.47
CA ARG A 131 -9.14 -22.44 -60.22
C ARG A 131 -10.04 -21.60 -61.12
N ASN A 132 -10.49 -20.44 -60.66
CA ASN A 132 -11.37 -19.56 -61.42
C ASN A 132 -10.64 -18.84 -62.59
N ASN A 133 -9.31 -18.74 -62.51
CA ASN A 133 -8.48 -18.12 -63.55
C ASN A 133 -7.94 -19.12 -64.60
N LEU A 134 -8.40 -20.38 -64.59
CA LEU A 134 -8.08 -21.35 -65.63
C LEU A 134 -8.82 -20.99 -66.92
N ARG A 135 -8.10 -20.45 -67.92
CA ARG A 135 -8.61 -20.25 -69.28
C ARG A 135 -8.32 -21.48 -70.13
N LEU A 136 -9.36 -22.14 -70.63
CA LEU A 136 -9.22 -23.27 -71.56
C LEU A 136 -8.81 -22.76 -72.95
N ILE A 137 -7.60 -23.08 -73.39
CA ILE A 137 -7.12 -22.78 -74.74
C ILE A 137 -7.97 -23.57 -75.74
N GLY A 138 -8.70 -22.87 -76.61
CA GLY A 138 -9.53 -23.46 -77.67
C GLY A 138 -11.05 -23.28 -77.51
N ILE A 139 -11.52 -22.68 -76.41
CA ILE A 139 -12.92 -22.29 -76.22
C ILE A 139 -12.98 -20.76 -76.26
N GLN A 140 -13.69 -20.18 -77.24
CA GLN A 140 -13.98 -18.75 -77.24
C GLN A 140 -14.96 -18.44 -76.11
N GLU A 141 -14.43 -18.01 -74.97
CA GLU A 141 -15.23 -17.41 -73.90
C GLU A 141 -15.59 -15.98 -74.31
N GLY A 142 -16.70 -15.85 -75.03
CA GLY A 142 -17.23 -14.57 -75.47
C GLY A 142 -18.66 -14.70 -75.96
N ILE A 143 -19.51 -13.74 -75.56
CA ILE A 143 -20.95 -13.61 -75.87
C ILE A 143 -21.26 -13.60 -77.39
N VAL A 144 -20.23 -13.53 -78.23
CA VAL A 144 -20.31 -13.44 -79.69
C VAL A 144 -21.00 -14.65 -80.34
N GLY A 145 -21.01 -15.82 -79.69
CA GLY A 145 -21.71 -17.01 -80.20
C GLY A 145 -23.22 -17.09 -79.94
N LEU A 146 -23.77 -16.26 -79.03
CA LEU A 146 -25.17 -16.38 -78.55
C LEU A 146 -26.11 -15.27 -79.05
N ALA A 147 -25.58 -14.24 -79.72
CA ALA A 147 -26.33 -13.04 -80.10
C ALA A 147 -27.43 -13.23 -81.17
N ARG A 148 -27.65 -14.45 -81.69
CA ARG A 148 -28.71 -14.73 -82.68
C ARG A 148 -30.07 -15.05 -82.06
N ASN A 149 -30.16 -15.35 -80.76
CA ASN A 149 -31.40 -15.79 -80.08
C ASN A 149 -31.68 -14.99 -78.77
N ASN A 150 -31.78 -13.65 -78.86
CA ASN A 150 -31.73 -12.76 -77.67
C ASN A 150 -33.02 -12.62 -76.83
N ALA A 151 -34.18 -13.10 -77.29
CA ALA A 151 -35.42 -13.00 -76.51
C ALA A 151 -35.42 -13.84 -75.20
N PRO A 152 -35.08 -15.15 -75.21
CA PRO A 152 -35.01 -15.94 -73.98
C PRO A 152 -33.87 -15.53 -73.04
N ILE A 153 -32.85 -14.84 -73.56
CA ILE A 153 -31.70 -14.36 -72.78
C ILE A 153 -32.11 -13.17 -71.91
N GLN A 154 -32.94 -12.25 -72.42
CA GLN A 154 -33.38 -11.11 -71.62
C GLN A 154 -34.26 -11.55 -70.43
N ASP A 155 -35.19 -12.49 -70.64
CA ASP A 155 -36.02 -13.04 -69.57
C ASP A 155 -35.19 -13.75 -68.47
N THR A 156 -34.09 -14.39 -68.86
CA THR A 156 -33.18 -15.02 -67.89
C THR A 156 -32.34 -13.99 -67.14
N LEU A 157 -31.92 -12.91 -67.80
CA LEU A 157 -31.24 -11.78 -67.15
C LEU A 157 -32.15 -11.07 -66.15
N ASP A 158 -33.42 -10.85 -66.49
CA ASP A 158 -34.40 -10.21 -65.60
C ASP A 158 -34.69 -11.10 -64.38
N LYS A 159 -34.77 -12.42 -64.57
CA LYS A 159 -34.87 -13.39 -63.46
C LYS A 159 -33.63 -13.39 -62.57
N ILE A 160 -32.44 -13.29 -63.15
CA ILE A 160 -31.18 -13.18 -62.39
C ILE A 160 -31.15 -11.87 -61.60
N ALA A 161 -31.58 -10.75 -62.20
CA ALA A 161 -31.68 -9.46 -61.53
C ALA A 161 -32.68 -9.50 -60.37
N ALA A 162 -33.85 -10.10 -60.56
CA ALA A 162 -34.86 -10.30 -59.53
C ALA A 162 -34.35 -11.20 -58.38
N MET A 163 -33.65 -12.30 -58.70
CA MET A 163 -33.04 -13.16 -57.69
C MET A 163 -31.93 -12.45 -56.92
N LYS A 164 -31.09 -11.66 -57.58
CA LYS A 164 -30.05 -10.85 -56.92
C LYS A 164 -30.66 -9.83 -55.97
N ALA A 165 -31.70 -9.11 -56.41
CA ALA A 165 -32.42 -8.17 -55.55
C ALA A 165 -33.01 -8.85 -54.31
N LYS A 166 -33.57 -10.06 -54.48
CA LYS A 166 -34.10 -10.85 -53.37
C LYS A 166 -33.02 -11.34 -52.41
N ILE A 167 -31.86 -11.75 -52.92
CA ILE A 167 -30.70 -12.11 -52.08
C ILE A 167 -30.24 -10.90 -51.27
N THR A 168 -30.09 -9.74 -51.92
CA THR A 168 -29.71 -8.50 -51.23
C THR A 168 -30.71 -8.12 -50.14
N GLN A 169 -32.01 -8.26 -50.41
CA GLN A 169 -33.05 -8.02 -49.42
C GLN A 169 -32.91 -8.96 -48.20
N LEU A 170 -32.70 -10.26 -48.42
CA LEU A 170 -32.51 -11.22 -47.34
C LEU A 170 -31.27 -10.92 -46.47
N TYR A 171 -30.17 -10.50 -47.09
CA TYR A 171 -28.99 -10.07 -46.33
C TYR A 171 -29.26 -8.82 -45.50
N LEU A 172 -29.96 -7.84 -46.07
CA LEU A 172 -30.34 -6.62 -45.35
C LEU A 172 -31.24 -6.96 -44.15
N ASP A 173 -32.25 -7.82 -44.34
CA ASP A 173 -33.14 -8.26 -43.27
C ASP A 173 -32.35 -8.98 -42.16
N GLN A 174 -31.40 -9.84 -42.53
CA GLN A 174 -30.53 -10.53 -41.58
C GLN A 174 -29.67 -9.55 -40.78
N ASP A 175 -29.11 -8.52 -41.43
CA ASP A 175 -28.26 -7.54 -40.77
C ASP A 175 -29.07 -6.59 -39.88
N ILE A 176 -30.30 -6.25 -40.27
CA ILE A 176 -31.24 -5.51 -39.42
C ILE A 176 -31.53 -6.29 -38.14
N ILE A 177 -31.85 -7.59 -38.24
CA ILE A 177 -32.11 -8.44 -37.07
C ILE A 177 -30.88 -8.48 -36.16
N LYS A 178 -29.69 -8.75 -36.71
CA LYS A 178 -28.44 -8.75 -35.93
C LYS A 178 -28.19 -7.41 -35.23
N ALA A 179 -28.41 -6.29 -35.92
CA ALA A 179 -28.23 -4.96 -35.35
C ALA A 179 -29.22 -4.68 -34.22
N GLN A 180 -30.48 -5.08 -34.39
CA GLN A 180 -31.51 -4.95 -33.35
C GLN A 180 -31.19 -5.82 -32.12
N THR A 181 -30.77 -7.07 -32.31
CA THR A 181 -30.39 -7.97 -31.21
C THR A 181 -29.22 -7.41 -30.41
N ARG A 182 -28.13 -6.98 -31.08
CA ARG A 182 -26.98 -6.36 -30.39
C ARG A 182 -27.38 -5.11 -29.61
N ARG A 183 -28.24 -4.27 -30.21
CA ARG A 183 -28.75 -3.07 -29.54
C ARG A 183 -29.57 -3.43 -28.29
N GLN A 184 -30.41 -4.46 -28.37
CA GLN A 184 -31.19 -4.96 -27.24
C GLN A 184 -30.27 -5.52 -26.14
N GLU A 185 -29.28 -6.33 -26.48
CA GLU A 185 -28.26 -6.81 -25.55
C GLU A 185 -27.57 -5.64 -24.84
N CYS A 186 -27.13 -4.61 -25.58
CA CYS A 186 -26.53 -3.43 -24.98
C CYS A 186 -27.45 -2.75 -23.96
N TYR A 187 -28.76 -2.64 -24.22
CA TYR A 187 -29.71 -2.06 -23.26
C TYR A 187 -29.95 -2.98 -22.05
N GLU A 188 -30.16 -4.27 -22.26
CA GLU A 188 -30.38 -5.25 -21.19
C GLU A 188 -29.17 -5.37 -20.24
N PHE A 189 -27.96 -5.27 -20.78
CA PHE A 189 -26.73 -5.27 -19.98
C PHE A 189 -26.40 -3.89 -19.38
N SER A 190 -26.82 -2.78 -20.00
CA SER A 190 -26.53 -1.43 -19.48
C SER A 190 -27.12 -1.18 -18.09
N GLU A 191 -28.32 -1.69 -17.82
CA GLU A 191 -28.97 -1.52 -16.52
C GLU A 191 -28.23 -2.31 -15.43
N ARG A 192 -27.73 -3.51 -15.74
CA ARG A 192 -26.97 -4.35 -14.80
C ARG A 192 -25.61 -3.75 -14.50
N VAL A 193 -24.88 -3.30 -15.52
CA VAL A 193 -23.56 -2.68 -15.33
C VAL A 193 -23.67 -1.38 -14.53
N GLY A 194 -24.69 -0.56 -14.81
CA GLY A 194 -24.97 0.66 -14.03
C GLY A 194 -25.30 0.36 -12.56
N LYS A 195 -26.14 -0.64 -12.28
CA LYS A 195 -26.45 -1.08 -10.90
C LYS A 195 -25.22 -1.62 -10.17
N VAL A 196 -24.41 -2.45 -10.84
CA VAL A 196 -23.17 -2.99 -10.26
C VAL A 196 -22.15 -1.89 -10.00
N LEU A 197 -22.00 -0.93 -10.92
CA LEU A 197 -21.13 0.22 -10.73
C LEU A 197 -21.61 1.08 -9.56
N ALA A 198 -22.89 1.43 -9.50
CA ALA A 198 -23.48 2.19 -8.39
C ALA A 198 -23.33 1.48 -7.04
N TYR A 199 -23.47 0.15 -7.02
CA TYR A 199 -23.22 -0.65 -5.83
C TYR A 199 -21.75 -0.61 -5.41
N LYS A 200 -20.82 -0.79 -6.35
CA LYS A 200 -19.37 -0.73 -6.10
C LYS A 200 -18.92 0.66 -5.65
N THR A 201 -19.45 1.73 -6.24
CA THR A 201 -19.10 3.11 -5.84
C THR A 201 -19.65 3.43 -4.45
N ARG A 202 -20.87 3.00 -4.11
CA ARG A 202 -21.41 3.10 -2.74
C ARG A 202 -20.57 2.32 -1.74
N GLN A 203 -20.18 1.09 -2.07
CA GLN A 203 -19.32 0.28 -1.21
C GLN A 203 -17.94 0.93 -1.01
N LYS A 204 -17.35 1.49 -2.07
CA LYS A 204 -16.07 2.20 -2.00
C LYS A 204 -16.18 3.44 -1.11
N ALA A 205 -17.23 4.24 -1.27
CA ALA A 205 -17.49 5.43 -0.45
C ALA A 205 -17.68 5.06 1.04
N ALA A 206 -18.43 4.00 1.33
CA ALA A 206 -18.64 3.51 2.68
C ALA A 206 -17.35 2.96 3.32
N ARG A 207 -16.48 2.28 2.54
CA ARG A 207 -15.18 1.80 3.02
C ARG A 207 -14.17 2.92 3.27
N SER A 208 -14.23 4.01 2.49
CA SER A 208 -13.39 5.19 2.72
C SER A 208 -13.89 6.09 3.84
N ALA A 209 -15.11 5.89 4.34
CA ALA A 209 -15.61 6.62 5.50
C ALA A 209 -14.85 6.17 6.75
N ILE A 210 -14.25 7.12 7.47
CA ILE A 210 -13.55 6.85 8.73
C ILE A 210 -14.62 6.63 9.80
N LEU A 211 -15.01 5.37 10.00
CA LEU A 211 -16.04 4.99 10.98
C LEU A 211 -15.50 4.96 12.42
N ALA A 212 -14.19 4.76 12.58
CA ALA A 212 -13.56 4.63 13.88
C ALA A 212 -12.08 5.01 13.83
N ILE A 213 -11.60 5.64 14.90
CA ILE A 213 -10.17 5.93 15.11
C ILE A 213 -9.69 5.32 16.41
N LYS A 214 -8.39 5.05 16.51
CA LYS A 214 -7.78 4.57 17.74
C LYS A 214 -7.36 5.75 18.59
N ASP A 215 -7.75 5.72 19.85
CA ASP A 215 -7.28 6.66 20.86
C ASP A 215 -5.85 6.31 21.33
N ARG A 216 -5.22 7.19 22.12
CA ARG A 216 -3.87 7.05 22.67
C ARG A 216 -3.66 5.79 23.49
N LEU A 217 -4.73 5.28 24.11
CA LEU A 217 -4.74 4.02 24.85
C LEU A 217 -4.96 2.79 23.94
N GLY A 218 -5.04 2.98 22.63
CA GLY A 218 -5.25 1.93 21.64
C GLY A 218 -6.70 1.46 21.48
N GLN A 219 -7.63 2.06 22.22
CA GLN A 219 -9.06 1.73 22.14
C GLN A 219 -9.71 2.34 20.90
N VAL A 220 -10.61 1.59 20.27
CA VAL A 220 -11.30 1.98 19.04
C VAL A 220 -12.53 2.81 19.41
N VAL A 221 -12.53 4.09 19.03
CA VAL A 221 -13.63 5.02 19.27
C VAL A 221 -14.42 5.20 17.98
N CYS A 222 -15.72 4.92 18.04
CA CYS A 222 -16.65 5.03 16.92
C CYS A 222 -17.59 6.23 17.13
N GLY A 223 -17.86 6.98 16.06
CA GLY A 223 -18.83 8.09 16.05
C GLY A 223 -18.20 9.47 15.86
N ASP A 224 -18.79 10.27 14.97
CA ASP A 224 -18.21 11.50 14.44
C ASP A 224 -17.82 12.52 15.52
N ALA A 225 -18.64 12.68 16.56
CA ALA A 225 -18.37 13.60 17.66
C ALA A 225 -17.17 13.16 18.51
N SER A 226 -17.09 11.87 18.82
CA SER A 226 -16.02 11.29 19.64
C SER A 226 -14.70 11.22 18.87
N VAL A 227 -14.75 10.91 17.58
CA VAL A 227 -13.61 10.95 16.65
C VAL A 227 -13.03 12.36 16.59
N LEU A 228 -13.88 13.39 16.44
CA LEU A 228 -13.45 14.78 16.37
C LEU A 228 -12.83 15.27 17.69
N GLN A 229 -13.33 14.80 18.83
CA GLN A 229 -12.76 15.11 20.15
C GLN A 229 -11.35 14.52 20.30
N VAL A 230 -11.16 13.25 19.95
CA VAL A 230 -9.84 12.59 19.97
C VAL A 230 -8.86 13.28 19.00
N PHE A 231 -9.32 13.70 17.82
CA PHE A 231 -8.50 14.49 16.90
C PHE A 231 -8.06 15.84 17.51
N LYS A 232 -8.99 16.56 18.15
CA LYS A 232 -8.67 17.83 18.82
C LYS A 232 -7.63 17.64 19.91
N GLU A 233 -7.82 16.63 20.76
CA GLU A 233 -6.90 16.34 21.85
C GLU A 233 -5.52 15.89 21.33
N TYR A 234 -5.47 15.06 20.29
CA TYR A 234 -4.23 14.66 19.64
C TYR A 234 -3.43 15.86 19.13
N TYR A 235 -4.05 16.70 18.31
CA TYR A 235 -3.35 17.86 17.74
C TYR A 235 -3.03 18.93 18.77
N SER A 236 -3.87 19.14 19.79
CA SER A 236 -3.55 20.08 20.86
C SER A 236 -2.26 19.70 21.57
N VAL A 237 -2.01 18.41 21.82
CA VAL A 237 -0.76 17.95 22.44
C VAL A 237 0.42 18.04 21.49
N LEU A 238 0.23 17.69 20.22
CA LEU A 238 1.29 17.78 19.21
C LEU A 238 1.83 19.21 19.08
N TYR A 239 0.95 20.20 19.05
CA TYR A 239 1.35 21.61 18.96
C TYR A 239 1.74 22.21 20.32
N GLN A 240 1.30 21.65 21.44
CA GLN A 240 1.83 22.04 22.76
C GLN A 240 3.30 21.61 22.95
N GLN A 241 3.71 20.50 22.34
CA GLN A 241 5.10 20.05 22.37
C GLN A 241 6.04 20.98 21.60
N GLU A 242 5.54 21.71 20.60
CA GLU A 242 6.29 22.75 19.88
C GLU A 242 6.35 24.09 20.62
N ASN A 243 5.67 24.27 21.75
CA ASN A 243 5.85 25.47 22.59
C ASN A 243 6.85 25.24 23.75
N LEU A 244 7.51 24.07 23.80
CA LEU A 244 8.57 23.75 24.77
C LEU A 244 9.98 24.11 24.26
N PHE A 245 10.09 24.72 23.07
CA PHE A 245 11.38 25.18 22.59
C PHE A 245 11.85 26.34 23.47
N SER A 246 12.91 26.06 24.22
CA SER A 246 13.54 26.97 25.15
C SER A 246 13.87 28.32 24.50
N ASP A 247 13.89 29.36 25.33
CA ASP A 247 14.55 30.68 25.13
C ASP A 247 15.88 30.61 24.32
N ASP A 248 16.53 29.44 24.33
CA ASP A 248 17.80 29.15 23.67
C ASP A 248 17.69 29.03 22.14
N ARG A 249 16.56 28.56 21.58
CA ARG A 249 16.38 28.56 20.11
C ARG A 249 16.09 29.95 19.56
N ASP A 250 15.28 30.73 20.25
CA ASP A 250 15.02 32.11 19.86
C ASP A 250 16.30 32.94 19.95
N LYS A 251 17.13 32.72 20.98
CA LYS A 251 18.49 33.28 21.05
C LYS A 251 19.36 32.85 19.87
N ARG A 252 19.37 31.57 19.49
CA ARG A 252 20.11 31.10 18.30
C ARG A 252 19.58 31.69 16.98
N ILE A 253 18.27 31.88 16.86
CA ILE A 253 17.65 32.52 15.68
C ILE A 253 18.03 33.99 15.63
N THR A 254 17.92 34.73 16.75
CA THR A 254 18.34 36.13 16.80
C THR A 254 19.85 36.30 16.54
N GLN A 255 20.68 35.39 17.05
CA GLN A 255 22.11 35.37 16.79
C GLN A 255 22.42 35.08 15.32
N TYR A 256 21.72 34.11 14.71
CA TYR A 256 21.83 33.83 13.28
C TYR A 256 21.41 35.03 12.42
N LEU A 257 20.30 35.69 12.78
CA LEU A 257 19.83 36.89 12.08
C LEU A 257 20.77 38.09 12.26
N SER A 258 21.51 38.17 13.38
CA SER A 258 22.55 39.20 13.57
C SER A 258 23.85 38.91 12.84
N ASP A 259 24.17 37.64 12.61
CA ASP A 259 25.39 37.20 11.92
C ASP A 259 25.27 37.32 10.38
N ILE A 260 24.05 37.34 9.84
CA ILE A 260 23.83 37.62 8.42
C ILE A 260 24.09 39.12 8.16
N PRO A 261 24.91 39.49 7.16
CA PRO A 261 25.10 40.88 6.75
C PRO A 261 23.85 41.38 6.01
N CYS A 262 22.76 41.60 6.75
CA CYS A 262 21.61 42.31 6.24
C CYS A 262 21.99 43.79 6.10
N PRO A 263 21.77 44.43 4.94
CA PRO A 263 21.89 45.88 4.83
C PRO A 263 20.87 46.50 5.79
N LYS A 264 21.38 47.10 6.87
CA LYS A 264 20.56 47.85 7.82
C LYS A 264 20.40 49.25 7.25
N LEU A 265 19.16 49.74 7.21
CA LEU A 265 18.88 51.13 6.87
C LEU A 265 19.73 52.01 7.80
N THR A 266 20.39 53.00 7.22
CA THR A 266 21.08 54.01 8.03
C THR A 266 20.05 54.86 8.75
N GLN A 267 20.41 55.35 9.93
CA GLN A 267 19.47 56.11 10.76
C GLN A 267 18.89 57.33 10.03
N ASP A 268 19.64 57.90 9.07
CA ASP A 268 19.18 58.99 8.21
C ASP A 268 18.13 58.53 7.18
N GLU A 269 18.30 57.33 6.59
CA GLU A 269 17.32 56.72 5.68
C GLU A 269 16.01 56.36 6.40
N ASP A 270 16.12 55.84 7.64
CA ASP A 270 14.96 55.54 8.47
C ASP A 270 14.21 56.82 8.86
N CYS A 271 14.93 57.90 9.21
CA CYS A 271 14.34 59.21 9.47
C CYS A 271 13.66 59.81 8.23
N GLN A 272 14.23 59.61 7.04
CA GLN A 272 13.61 60.04 5.77
C GLN A 272 12.35 59.23 5.47
N LEU A 273 12.36 57.92 5.68
CA LEU A 273 11.19 57.05 5.46
C LEU A 273 10.08 57.26 6.49
N THR A 274 10.41 57.71 7.69
CA THR A 274 9.41 58.05 8.74
C THR A 274 9.02 59.53 8.78
N ALA A 275 9.66 60.38 7.98
CA ALA A 275 9.25 61.77 7.85
C ALA A 275 7.86 61.87 7.16
N PRO A 276 7.01 62.82 7.56
CA PRO A 276 5.76 63.07 6.86
C PRO A 276 6.04 63.53 5.42
N ILE A 277 5.34 62.94 4.45
CA ILE A 277 5.48 63.23 3.01
C ILE A 277 5.19 64.72 2.78
N GLU A 278 6.15 65.44 2.18
CA GLU A 278 5.98 66.85 1.84
C GLU A 278 5.30 67.03 0.47
N LEU A 279 4.61 68.16 0.28
CA LEU A 279 3.92 68.46 -0.98
C LEU A 279 4.89 68.55 -2.17
N ASP A 280 6.13 68.98 -1.93
CA ASP A 280 7.16 69.08 -2.96
C ASP A 280 7.62 67.69 -3.46
N GLU A 281 7.64 66.68 -2.58
CA GLU A 281 7.90 65.29 -2.97
C GLU A 281 6.77 64.76 -3.86
N ILE A 282 5.52 65.04 -3.50
CA ILE A 282 4.34 64.66 -4.29
C ILE A 282 4.39 65.31 -5.68
N ILE A 283 4.75 66.59 -5.76
CA ILE A 283 4.86 67.30 -7.03
C ILE A 283 6.00 66.71 -7.87
N SER A 284 7.18 66.45 -7.27
CA SER A 284 8.32 65.86 -7.97
C SER A 284 8.02 64.46 -8.54
N ALA A 285 7.31 63.62 -7.77
CA ALA A 285 6.88 62.28 -8.20
C ALA A 285 5.80 62.30 -9.28
N LEU A 286 5.02 63.38 -9.39
CA LEU A 286 4.01 63.56 -10.43
C LEU A 286 4.58 64.17 -11.74
N THR A 287 5.72 64.86 -11.66
CA THR A 287 6.39 65.46 -12.83
C THR A 287 7.51 64.60 -13.45
N ALA A 288 7.92 63.53 -12.77
CA ALA A 288 8.80 62.48 -13.30
C ALA A 288 8.01 61.46 -14.13
#